data_AF-A0A9W8LES4-F1
#
_entry.id   AF-A0A9W8LES4-F1
#
_cell.length_a   1.000
_cell.length_b   1.000
_cell.length_c   1.000
_cell.angle_alpha   90.00
_cell.angle_beta   90.00
_cell.angle_gamma   90.00
#
_symmetry.space_group_name_H-M   'P 1'
#
loop_
_entity.id
_entity.type
_entity.pdbx_description
1 polymer ?
#
loop_
_entity_poly.entity_id
_entity_poly.type
_entity_poly.pdbx_seq_one_letter_code
_entity_poly.pdbx_strand_id
1 'polypeptide(L)'
;MDIHKLITLSQPCATFPQALFRILSEGHLWIEWNRDGTKIRYNDPERLMRELQALGFKAQDSASLSKNFNDYGFKRLSDARKSRYDPRRNSWTVFAHQYFTRNDSESANAIQRRRIRRPRGHAKKSSPESDEGTW
;
A
#
# COMPACT_ATOMS: atom_id res chain seq x y z
N MET A 1 20.68 -23.75 12.31
CA MET A 1 20.47 -22.85 11.17
C MET A 1 19.17 -23.27 10.51
N ASP A 2 18.15 -22.41 10.49
CA ASP A 2 16.80 -22.71 9.99
C ASP A 2 16.75 -22.75 8.47
N ILE A 3 16.44 -23.91 7.90
CA ILE A 3 16.36 -24.16 6.45
C ILE A 3 15.24 -23.32 5.80
N HIS A 4 14.19 -22.98 6.57
CA HIS A 4 13.10 -22.13 6.12
C HIS A 4 13.52 -20.67 5.83
N LYS A 5 14.60 -20.18 6.45
CA LYS A 5 15.11 -18.83 6.17
C LYS A 5 15.81 -18.74 4.80
N LEU A 6 16.37 -19.83 4.30
CA LEU A 6 17.12 -19.85 3.04
C LEU A 6 16.21 -19.91 1.81
N ILE A 7 15.07 -20.59 1.89
CA ILE A 7 14.18 -20.79 0.74
C ILE A 7 13.44 -19.49 0.35
N THR A 8 13.04 -18.68 1.34
CA THR A 8 12.30 -17.42 1.09
C THR A 8 13.18 -16.30 0.52
N LEU A 9 14.51 -16.40 0.60
CA LEU A 9 15.42 -15.37 0.09
C LEU A 9 15.51 -15.34 -1.46
N SER A 10 15.10 -16.41 -2.14
CA SER A 10 15.33 -16.60 -3.58
C SER A 10 14.24 -16.07 -4.51
N GLN A 11 13.04 -15.78 -4.00
CA GLN A 11 11.95 -15.29 -4.85
C GLN A 11 11.94 -13.75 -4.88
N PRO A 12 12.07 -13.11 -6.06
CA PRO A 12 11.80 -11.69 -6.19
C PRO A 12 10.34 -11.44 -5.78
N CYS A 13 10.12 -10.52 -4.84
CA CYS A 13 8.78 -10.13 -4.43
C CYS A 13 8.07 -9.50 -5.65
N ALA A 14 7.09 -10.22 -6.22
CA ALA A 14 6.41 -9.79 -7.43
C ALA A 14 5.41 -8.65 -7.18
N THR A 15 4.92 -8.51 -5.94
CA THR A 15 3.91 -7.52 -5.59
C THR A 15 4.25 -6.75 -4.31
N PHE A 16 3.69 -5.54 -4.18
CA PHE A 16 3.88 -4.70 -3.00
C PHE A 16 3.47 -5.39 -1.68
N PRO A 17 2.32 -6.08 -1.59
CA PRO A 17 1.97 -6.86 -0.39
C PRO A 17 2.99 -7.93 -0.03
N GLN A 18 3.55 -8.64 -1.01
CA GLN A 18 4.58 -9.66 -0.77
C GLN A 18 5.85 -9.05 -0.17
N ALA A 19 6.32 -7.95 -0.75
CA ALA A 19 7.48 -7.22 -0.24
C ALA A 19 7.25 -6.69 1.17
N LEU A 20 6.07 -6.13 1.42
CA LEU A 20 5.68 -5.62 2.73
C LEU A 20 5.61 -6.73 3.78
N PHE A 21 5.05 -7.89 3.44
CA PHE A 21 4.98 -9.04 4.34
C PHE A 21 6.37 -9.52 4.73
N ARG A 22 7.27 -9.62 3.75
CA ARG A 22 8.68 -9.99 3.99
C ARG A 22 9.36 -9.03 4.97
N ILE A 23 9.24 -7.72 4.75
CA ILE A 23 9.80 -6.71 5.66
C ILE A 23 9.23 -6.88 7.08
N LEU A 24 7.93 -7.14 7.21
CA LEU A 24 7.29 -7.37 8.51
C LEU A 24 7.77 -8.66 9.19
N SER A 25 8.09 -9.70 8.42
CA SER A 25 8.61 -10.97 8.95
C SER A 25 10.01 -10.85 9.55
N GLU A 26 10.77 -9.81 9.21
CA GLU A 26 12.10 -9.55 9.77
C GLU A 26 12.06 -9.02 11.21
N GLY A 27 10.88 -8.59 11.71
CA GLY A 27 10.69 -8.25 13.12
C GLY A 27 11.30 -6.92 13.54
N HIS A 28 11.25 -5.92 12.67
CA HIS A 28 11.77 -4.58 12.94
C HIS A 28 10.95 -3.80 13.98
N LEU A 29 11.59 -2.89 14.73
CA LEU A 29 10.91 -2.03 15.71
C LEU A 29 10.18 -0.82 15.09
N TRP A 30 10.44 -0.48 13.83
CA TRP A 30 9.89 0.69 13.14
C TRP A 30 8.71 0.35 12.23
N ILE A 31 8.47 -0.95 12.00
CA ILE A 31 7.33 -1.49 11.26
C ILE A 31 6.93 -2.83 11.87
N GLU A 32 5.68 -2.94 12.28
CA GLU A 32 5.22 -4.14 12.97
C GLU A 32 3.74 -4.39 12.77
N TRP A 33 3.38 -5.65 13.02
CA TRP A 33 1.99 -6.05 13.23
C TRP A 33 1.51 -5.52 14.58
N ASN A 34 0.23 -5.17 14.66
CA ASN A 34 -0.40 -5.01 15.97
C ASN A 34 -0.57 -6.37 16.68
N ARG A 35 -0.95 -6.35 17.96
CA ARG A 35 -1.06 -7.55 18.81
C ARG A 35 -1.97 -8.65 18.22
N ASP A 36 -3.04 -8.27 17.53
CA ASP A 36 -4.00 -9.20 16.92
C ASP A 36 -3.56 -9.70 15.51
N GLY A 37 -2.50 -9.12 14.93
CA GLY A 37 -2.00 -9.51 13.61
C GLY A 37 -2.87 -9.09 12.42
N THR A 38 -3.87 -8.23 12.60
CA THR A 38 -4.80 -7.79 11.54
C THR A 38 -4.44 -6.43 10.93
N LYS A 39 -3.54 -5.69 11.58
CA LYS A 39 -3.15 -4.34 11.18
C LYS A 39 -1.64 -4.24 11.20
N ILE A 40 -1.14 -3.35 10.36
CA ILE A 40 0.26 -2.99 10.35
C ILE A 40 0.41 -1.53 10.73
N ARG A 41 1.55 -1.22 11.34
CA ARG A 41 1.93 0.14 11.67
C ARG A 41 3.39 0.37 11.34
N TYR A 42 3.71 1.55 10.83
CA TYR A 42 5.10 2.01 10.69
C TYR A 42 5.24 3.48 11.12
N ASN A 43 6.41 3.86 11.61
CA ASN A 43 6.74 5.24 12.03
C ASN A 43 7.91 5.85 11.26
N ASP A 44 8.54 5.09 10.36
CA ASP A 44 9.63 5.56 9.50
C ASP A 44 9.32 5.30 8.01
N PRO A 45 8.64 6.24 7.32
CA PRO A 45 8.31 6.09 5.91
C PRO A 45 9.54 6.05 5.00
N GLU A 46 10.61 6.77 5.35
CA GLU A 46 11.84 6.82 4.56
C GLU A 46 12.55 5.48 4.57
N ARG A 47 12.64 4.86 5.75
CA ARG A 47 13.19 3.51 5.88
C ARG A 47 12.35 2.48 5.15
N LEU A 48 11.02 2.54 5.24
CA LEU A 48 10.13 1.65 4.49
C LEU A 48 10.38 1.73 2.98
N MET A 49 10.57 2.94 2.45
CA MET A 49 10.87 3.14 1.03
C MET A 49 12.22 2.51 0.64
N ARG A 50 13.25 2.67 1.47
CA ARG A 50 14.58 2.07 1.21
C ARG A 50 14.54 0.55 1.18
N GLU A 51 13.82 -0.08 2.11
CA GLU A 51 13.66 -1.55 2.11
C GLU A 51 12.89 -2.03 0.87
N LEU A 52 11.83 -1.32 0.48
CA LEU A 52 11.09 -1.65 -0.75
C LEU A 52 11.96 -1.47 -2.01
N GLN A 53 12.81 -0.44 -2.05
CA GLN A 53 13.78 -0.22 -3.14
C GLN A 53 14.83 -1.33 -3.20
N ALA A 54 15.33 -1.79 -2.06
CA ALA A 54 16.26 -2.93 -1.99
C ALA A 54 15.61 -4.22 -2.53
N LEU A 55 14.28 -4.35 -2.42
CA LEU A 55 13.47 -5.42 -3.01
C LEU A 55 13.05 -5.16 -4.48
N GLY A 56 13.55 -4.10 -5.12
CA GLY A 56 13.33 -3.79 -6.53
C GLY A 56 12.13 -2.88 -6.84
N PHE A 57 11.45 -2.34 -5.83
CA PHE A 57 10.32 -1.42 -6.05
C PHE A 57 10.78 0.02 -6.27
N LYS A 58 10.19 0.69 -7.27
CA LYS A 58 10.43 2.12 -7.54
C LYS A 58 9.59 3.03 -6.62
N ALA A 59 9.69 2.86 -5.31
CA ALA A 59 9.05 3.76 -4.35
C ALA A 59 9.92 5.01 -4.16
N GLN A 60 9.64 6.10 -4.88
CA GLN A 60 10.48 7.31 -4.87
C GLN A 60 10.08 8.33 -3.80
N ASP A 61 8.82 8.34 -3.38
CA ASP A 61 8.29 9.30 -2.43
C ASP A 61 7.14 8.75 -1.56
N SER A 62 6.79 9.51 -0.52
CA SER A 62 5.71 9.16 0.40
C SER A 62 4.33 9.08 -0.27
N ALA A 63 4.14 9.81 -1.38
CA ALA A 63 2.93 9.77 -2.19
C ALA A 63 2.80 8.43 -2.94
N SER A 64 3.89 7.91 -3.51
CA SER A 64 3.97 6.61 -4.16
C SER A 64 3.74 5.48 -3.18
N LEU A 65 4.30 5.58 -1.96
CA LEU A 65 4.03 4.63 -0.89
C LEU A 65 2.53 4.61 -0.53
N SER A 66 1.96 5.79 -0.29
CA SER A 66 0.51 5.95 -0.04
C SER A 66 -0.35 5.40 -1.17
N LYS A 67 0.07 5.64 -2.42
CA LYS A 67 -0.61 5.17 -3.62
C LYS A 67 -0.53 3.65 -3.73
N ASN A 68 0.59 3.01 -3.40
CA ASN A 68 0.69 1.55 -3.38
C ASN A 68 -0.28 0.94 -2.36
N PHE A 69 -0.32 1.45 -1.13
CA PHE A 69 -1.32 1.03 -0.15
C PHE A 69 -2.75 1.13 -0.71
N ASN A 70 -3.09 2.27 -1.32
CA ASN A 70 -4.39 2.47 -1.92
C ASN A 70 -4.63 1.53 -3.11
N ASP A 71 -3.69 1.39 -4.03
CA ASP A 71 -3.82 0.56 -5.22
C ASP A 71 -4.07 -0.91 -4.84
N TYR A 72 -3.52 -1.40 -3.73
CA TYR A 72 -3.76 -2.76 -3.23
C TYR A 72 -4.90 -2.88 -2.23
N GLY A 73 -5.70 -1.83 -2.02
CA GLY A 73 -6.91 -1.90 -1.21
C GLY A 73 -6.74 -1.69 0.29
N PHE A 74 -5.54 -1.36 0.76
CA PHE A 74 -5.31 -1.08 2.18
C PHE A 74 -6.08 0.17 2.60
N LYS A 75 -6.71 0.09 3.78
CA LYS A 75 -7.39 1.21 4.42
C LYS A 75 -6.45 1.84 5.42
N ARG A 76 -6.24 3.16 5.31
CA ARG A 76 -5.51 3.95 6.30
C ARG A 76 -6.41 4.22 7.50
N LEU A 77 -5.96 3.86 8.70
CA LEU A 77 -6.70 4.07 9.95
C LEU A 77 -6.16 5.27 10.74
N SER A 78 -4.85 5.49 10.72
CA SER A 78 -4.20 6.67 11.30
C SER A 78 -3.07 7.16 10.39
N ASP A 79 -2.75 8.45 10.48
CA ASP A 79 -1.66 9.07 9.73
C ASP A 79 -0.75 9.81 10.70
N ALA A 80 0.49 9.36 10.82
CA ALA A 80 1.49 9.94 11.71
C ALA A 80 1.71 11.44 11.47
N ARG A 81 1.54 11.89 10.21
CA ARG A 81 1.75 13.28 9.80
C ARG A 81 0.71 14.25 10.36
N LYS A 82 -0.41 13.75 10.88
CA LYS A 82 -1.46 14.57 11.49
C LYS A 82 -1.17 14.90 12.96
N SER A 83 -0.18 14.27 13.58
CA SER A 83 0.27 14.61 14.93
C SER A 83 1.00 15.95 14.88
N ARG A 84 0.58 16.93 15.70
CA ARG A 84 1.03 18.33 15.56
C ARG A 84 2.51 18.56 15.90
N TYR A 85 3.19 17.62 16.56
CA TYR A 85 4.63 17.64 16.80
C TYR A 85 5.02 16.31 17.46
N ASP A 86 5.94 15.56 16.86
CA ASP A 86 6.44 14.31 17.46
C ASP A 86 7.95 14.15 17.28
N PRO A 87 8.74 14.75 18.18
CA PRO A 87 10.20 14.69 18.12
C PRO A 87 10.73 13.28 18.40
N ARG A 88 9.92 12.37 18.95
CA ARG A 88 10.32 11.00 19.27
C ARG A 88 9.92 9.97 18.20
N ARG A 89 9.28 10.40 17.11
CA ARG A 89 8.72 9.49 16.08
C ARG A 89 7.79 8.43 16.68
N ASN A 90 7.05 8.79 17.72
CA ASN A 90 6.02 7.94 18.32
C ASN A 90 4.72 7.88 17.48
N SER A 91 4.66 8.63 16.39
CA SER A 91 3.49 8.77 15.55
C SER A 91 3.53 7.66 14.52
N TRP A 92 2.57 6.76 14.66
CA TRP A 92 2.44 5.59 13.81
C TRP A 92 1.39 5.82 12.73
N THR A 93 1.76 5.50 11.50
CA THR A 93 0.81 5.36 10.40
C THR A 93 0.29 3.93 10.39
N VAL A 94 -1.02 3.76 10.52
CA VAL A 94 -1.66 2.45 10.64
C VAL A 94 -2.46 2.14 9.40
N PHE A 95 -2.28 0.94 8.85
CA PHE A 95 -3.05 0.41 7.74
C PHE A 95 -3.66 -0.95 8.09
N ALA A 96 -4.80 -1.25 7.46
CA ALA A 96 -5.47 -2.53 7.57
C ALA A 96 -5.93 -3.03 6.20
N HIS A 97 -5.94 -4.34 6.01
CA HIS A 97 -6.49 -4.99 4.84
C HIS A 97 -7.04 -6.36 5.24
N GLN A 98 -8.22 -6.72 4.73
CA GLN A 98 -8.95 -7.92 5.15
C GLN A 98 -8.15 -9.22 4.96
N TYR A 99 -7.39 -9.30 3.88
CA TYR A 99 -6.58 -10.47 3.50
C TYR A 99 -5.09 -10.32 3.84
N PHE A 100 -4.70 -9.24 4.55
CA PHE A 100 -3.30 -9.03 4.94
C PHE A 100 -3.18 -9.21 6.45
N THR A 101 -2.92 -10.44 6.89
CA THR A 101 -2.83 -10.78 8.31
C THR A 101 -1.55 -11.55 8.60
N ARG A 102 -1.02 -11.43 9.82
CA ARG A 102 0.29 -12.01 10.21
C ARG A 102 0.38 -13.51 10.00
N ASN A 103 -0.70 -14.23 10.29
CA ASN A 103 -0.72 -15.69 10.31
C ASN A 103 -1.17 -16.30 8.97
N ASP A 104 -1.45 -15.48 7.95
CA ASP A 104 -1.93 -15.94 6.65
C ASP A 104 -1.15 -15.27 5.51
N SER A 105 0.03 -15.83 5.24
CA SER A 105 0.89 -15.36 4.15
C SER A 105 0.31 -15.67 2.78
N GLU A 106 -0.50 -16.74 2.63
CA GLU A 106 -1.10 -17.12 1.36
C GLU A 106 -2.12 -16.08 0.90
N SER A 107 -3.03 -15.68 1.79
CA SER A 107 -3.97 -14.59 1.52
C SER A 107 -3.25 -13.28 1.22
N ALA A 108 -2.16 -12.98 1.95
CA ALA A 108 -1.34 -11.78 1.69
C ALA A 108 -0.70 -11.80 0.29
N ASN A 109 -0.22 -12.97 -0.15
CA ASN A 109 0.37 -13.19 -1.47
C ASN A 109 -0.65 -13.13 -2.60
N ALA A 110 -1.91 -13.48 -2.32
CA ALA A 110 -3.01 -13.44 -3.28
C ALA A 110 -3.53 -12.01 -3.57
N ILE A 111 -3.18 -11.00 -2.76
CA ILE A 111 -3.65 -9.62 -2.92
C ILE A 111 -3.18 -9.04 -4.26
N GLN A 112 -4.16 -8.69 -5.09
CA GLN A 112 -3.92 -8.09 -6.41
C GLN A 112 -4.12 -6.58 -6.39
N ARG A 113 -3.41 -5.90 -7.29
CA ARG A 113 -3.60 -4.47 -7.52
C ARG A 113 -4.99 -4.22 -8.08
N ARG A 114 -5.74 -3.28 -7.49
CA ARG A 114 -7.05 -2.86 -7.98
C ARG A 114 -6.91 -2.31 -9.41
N ARG A 115 -7.69 -2.86 -10.33
CA ARG A 115 -7.83 -2.29 -11.68
C ARG A 115 -8.54 -0.96 -11.54
N ILE A 116 -7.87 0.14 -11.89
CA ILE A 116 -8.53 1.45 -11.99
C ILE A 116 -9.60 1.32 -13.07
N ARG A 117 -10.87 1.32 -12.66
CA ARG A 117 -11.97 1.53 -13.60
C ARG A 117 -11.83 2.99 -14.06
N ARG A 118 -11.21 3.21 -15.22
CA ARG A 118 -11.29 4.53 -15.87
C ARG A 118 -12.79 4.82 -16.03
N PRO A 119 -13.31 5.98 -15.56
CA PRO A 119 -14.64 6.39 -15.95
C PRO A 119 -14.68 6.37 -17.48
N ARG A 120 -15.61 5.61 -18.07
CA ARG A 120 -15.88 5.74 -19.50
C ARG A 120 -16.26 7.20 -19.73
N GLY A 121 -15.52 7.86 -20.63
CA GLY A 121 -15.64 9.28 -20.89
C GLY A 121 -17.10 9.69 -21.05
N HIS A 122 -17.43 10.85 -20.50
CA HIS A 122 -18.70 11.53 -20.69
C HIS A 122 -18.98 11.58 -22.20
N ALA A 123 -20.04 10.91 -22.66
CA ALA A 123 -20.52 11.05 -24.02
C ALA A 123 -20.82 12.54 -24.24
N LYS A 124 -20.14 13.16 -25.21
CA LYS A 124 -20.45 14.51 -25.67
C LYS A 124 -21.93 14.55 -26.02
N LYS A 125 -22.73 15.30 -25.26
CA LYS A 125 -24.07 15.70 -25.68
C LYS A 125 -23.89 16.58 -26.92
N SER A 126 -24.31 16.08 -28.08
CA SER A 126 -24.53 16.89 -29.27
C SER A 126 -25.51 18.01 -28.92
N SER A 127 -25.10 19.26 -29.16
CA SER A 127 -26.00 20.42 -29.08
C SER A 127 -27.18 20.23 -30.03
N PRO A 128 -28.41 20.62 -29.67
CA PRO A 128 -29.50 20.68 -30.62
C PRO A 128 -29.26 21.82 -31.62
N GLU A 129 -29.42 21.48 -32.89
CA GLU A 129 -29.49 22.37 -34.05
C GLU A 129 -30.60 23.40 -33.81
N SER A 130 -30.26 24.68 -33.86
CA SER A 130 -31.23 25.76 -33.72
C SER A 130 -31.91 25.97 -35.06
N ASP A 131 -33.19 25.63 -35.11
CA ASP A 131 -34.15 25.89 -36.18
C ASP A 131 -34.37 27.41 -36.28
N GLU A 132 -33.72 28.09 -37.22
CA GLU A 132 -34.05 29.49 -37.55
C GLU A 132 -35.24 29.51 -38.50
N GLY A 133 -36.39 29.86 -37.92
CA GLY A 133 -37.64 30.11 -38.62
C GLY A 133 -37.58 31.36 -39.49
N THR A 134 -38.02 31.16 -40.73
CA THR A 134 -38.46 32.11 -41.74
C THR A 134 -39.35 33.23 -41.18
N TRP A 135 -39.05 34.49 -41.53
CA TRP A 135 -40.01 35.57 -41.71
C TRP A 135 -39.66 36.34 -42.97
#